data_AF-A0A7C7U6V7-F1
#
_entry.id   AF-A0A7C7U6V7-F1
#
_cell.length_a   1.000
_cell.length_b   1.000
_cell.length_c   1.000
_cell.angle_alpha   90.00
_cell.angle_beta   90.00
_cell.angle_gamma   90.00
#
_symmetry.space_group_name_H-M   'P 1'
#
loop_
_entity.id
_entity.type
_entity.pdbx_description
1 polymer ?
#
loop_
_entity_poly.entity_id
_entity_poly.type
_entity_poly.pdbx_seq_one_letter_code
_entity_poly.pdbx_strand_id
1 'polypeptide(L)'
;MMNTRFIYFWRYGLLLTIFAVGFLLTNSAWGQVKGAPVERKAWNVEEMQALTNQLVTEMSAARQAIRREPLLQEAQGGGSPRTMNFMENIRQLEVASKQLASRVRDGGGYEQSLGIARKLGVLLRDSEVLARSLSISESTRKDLAAAHRTLNKIAPYYGKAPLYPEAEVP
;
A
#
# COMPACT_ATOMS: atom_id res chain seq x y z
N MET A 1 -18.19 -15.63 -63.05
CA MET A 1 -17.84 -16.87 -63.77
C MET A 1 -17.05 -17.78 -62.82
N MET A 2 -17.38 -19.07 -62.87
CA MET A 2 -17.09 -20.13 -61.89
C MET A 2 -15.60 -20.50 -61.72
N ASN A 3 -15.21 -20.90 -60.49
CA ASN A 3 -14.63 -22.22 -60.18
C ASN A 3 -14.36 -22.28 -58.66
N THR A 4 -15.08 -23.04 -57.82
CA THR A 4 -15.26 -24.50 -57.72
C THR A 4 -14.03 -25.25 -57.17
N ARG A 5 -14.16 -25.64 -55.88
CA ARG A 5 -13.64 -26.86 -55.20
C ARG A 5 -12.14 -27.02 -54.99
N PHE A 6 -11.74 -27.16 -53.72
CA PHE A 6 -10.88 -28.27 -53.28
C PHE A 6 -11.19 -28.64 -51.82
N ILE A 7 -11.79 -29.81 -51.64
CA ILE A 7 -12.00 -30.53 -50.37
C ILE A 7 -11.19 -31.82 -50.48
N TYR A 8 -10.23 -32.04 -49.57
CA TYR A 8 -9.63 -33.35 -49.22
C TYR A 8 -9.24 -33.22 -47.74
N PHE A 9 -9.91 -33.84 -46.75
CA PHE A 9 -10.07 -35.26 -46.42
C PHE A 9 -8.74 -36.01 -46.22
N TRP A 10 -8.38 -36.24 -44.95
CA TRP A 10 -7.72 -37.42 -44.32
C TRP A 10 -7.18 -36.98 -42.94
N ARG A 11 -7.62 -37.46 -41.76
CA ARG A 11 -8.02 -38.79 -41.26
C ARG A 11 -6.85 -39.76 -41.05
N TYR A 12 -5.97 -39.40 -40.10
CA TYR A 12 -5.16 -40.30 -39.24
C TYR A 12 -4.87 -39.51 -37.94
N GLY A 13 -4.76 -40.07 -36.75
CA GLY A 13 -4.72 -41.45 -36.31
C GLY A 13 -4.85 -41.44 -34.79
N LEU A 14 -5.59 -42.44 -34.33
CA LEU A 14 -5.95 -42.77 -32.95
C LEU A 14 -4.71 -43.18 -32.14
N LEU A 15 -4.70 -42.85 -30.84
CA LEU A 15 -4.07 -43.55 -29.71
C LEU A 15 -2.57 -43.91 -29.77
N LEU A 16 -1.81 -43.37 -28.81
CA LEU A 16 -0.86 -44.21 -28.07
C LEU A 16 -0.68 -43.76 -26.61
N THR A 17 -0.97 -44.70 -25.74
CA THR A 17 -0.90 -44.69 -24.28
C THR A 17 0.51 -44.97 -23.76
N ILE A 18 0.90 -44.20 -22.72
CA ILE A 18 1.60 -44.60 -21.47
C ILE A 18 3.02 -45.22 -21.57
N PHE A 19 3.92 -44.63 -20.75
CA PHE A 19 5.15 -45.13 -20.07
C PHE A 19 6.23 -44.03 -20.23
N ALA A 20 6.78 -43.40 -19.19
CA ALA A 20 7.48 -44.05 -18.10
C ALA A 20 7.50 -43.22 -16.80
N VAL A 21 7.45 -43.99 -15.71
CA VAL A 21 7.69 -43.66 -14.31
C VAL A 21 9.17 -43.36 -14.09
N GLY A 22 9.46 -42.40 -13.20
CA GLY A 22 10.63 -42.49 -12.31
C GLY A 22 11.75 -41.48 -12.54
N PHE A 23 11.61 -40.28 -11.95
CA PHE A 23 12.77 -39.56 -11.42
C PHE A 23 12.37 -38.79 -10.16
N LEU A 24 12.30 -39.52 -9.04
CA LEU A 24 12.48 -38.95 -7.71
C LEU A 24 14.00 -38.90 -7.48
N LEU A 25 14.52 -37.72 -7.11
CA LEU A 25 15.33 -37.51 -5.90
C LEU A 25 15.98 -36.11 -5.89
N THR A 26 15.47 -35.29 -4.95
CA THR A 26 16.22 -34.48 -3.98
C THR A 26 17.02 -33.24 -4.39
N ASN A 27 16.93 -32.24 -3.50
CA ASN A 27 17.62 -30.94 -3.45
C ASN A 27 16.88 -29.85 -4.24
N SER A 28 16.14 -28.92 -3.65
CA SER A 28 16.40 -28.19 -2.40
C SER A 28 15.10 -27.58 -1.87
N ALA A 29 14.58 -28.13 -0.77
CA ALA A 29 13.51 -27.53 0.00
C ALA A 29 14.03 -26.41 0.91
N TRP A 30 14.81 -25.48 0.34
CA TRP A 30 15.01 -24.17 0.95
C TRP A 30 13.83 -23.33 0.51
N GLY A 31 12.87 -23.17 1.42
CA GLY A 31 11.64 -22.43 1.22
C GLY A 31 11.90 -21.01 0.75
N GLN A 32 11.93 -20.82 -0.57
CA GLN A 32 11.46 -19.57 -1.13
C GLN A 32 9.95 -19.56 -0.88
N VAL A 33 9.54 -18.89 0.20
CA VAL A 33 8.22 -18.26 0.24
C VAL A 33 8.23 -17.22 -0.88
N LYS A 34 8.07 -17.67 -2.13
CA LYS A 34 7.74 -16.81 -3.26
C LYS A 34 6.33 -16.35 -2.98
N GLY A 35 6.20 -15.29 -2.16
CA GLY A 35 4.94 -14.58 -2.03
C GLY A 35 4.46 -14.32 -3.45
N ALA A 36 3.26 -14.81 -3.77
CA ALA A 36 2.67 -14.60 -5.08
C ALA A 36 2.77 -13.10 -5.40
N PRO A 37 3.19 -12.70 -6.62
CA PRO A 37 3.26 -11.30 -6.97
C PRO A 37 1.89 -10.68 -6.69
N VAL A 38 1.85 -9.72 -5.76
CA VAL A 38 0.60 -9.02 -5.42
C VAL A 38 0.16 -8.31 -6.68
N GLU A 39 -0.89 -8.83 -7.30
CA GLU A 39 -1.41 -8.31 -8.55
C GLU A 39 -1.81 -6.85 -8.34
N ARG A 40 -1.17 -5.95 -9.11
CA ARG A 40 -1.39 -4.52 -8.98
C ARG A 40 -2.82 -4.21 -9.42
N LYS A 41 -3.59 -3.54 -8.57
CA LYS A 41 -4.91 -3.03 -8.96
C LYS A 41 -4.74 -2.03 -10.11
N ALA A 42 -5.54 -2.18 -11.16
CA ALA A 42 -5.52 -1.27 -12.30
C ALA A 42 -5.75 0.18 -11.84
N TRP A 43 -5.02 1.13 -12.43
CA TRP A 43 -5.08 2.54 -12.03
C TRP A 43 -6.45 3.14 -12.38
N ASN A 44 -7.22 3.51 -11.35
CA ASN A 44 -8.50 4.20 -11.47
C ASN A 44 -8.35 5.61 -10.89
N VAL A 45 -8.46 6.64 -11.74
CA VAL A 45 -8.24 8.03 -11.35
C VAL A 45 -9.30 8.51 -10.35
N GLU A 46 -10.57 8.19 -10.59
CA GLU A 46 -11.69 8.62 -9.73
C GLU A 46 -11.57 8.03 -8.32
N GLU A 47 -11.31 6.72 -8.24
CA GLU A 47 -11.13 6.05 -6.95
C GLU A 47 -9.88 6.54 -6.23
N MET A 48 -8.75 6.71 -6.95
CA MET A 48 -7.53 7.27 -6.37
C MET A 48 -7.70 8.70 -5.88
N GLN A 49 -8.45 9.52 -6.59
CA GLN A 49 -8.75 10.89 -6.16
C GLN A 49 -9.62 10.89 -4.90
N ALA A 50 -10.63 10.02 -4.82
CA ALA A 50 -11.45 9.86 -3.62
C ALA A 50 -10.61 9.41 -2.41
N LEU A 51 -9.78 8.37 -2.58
CA LEU A 51 -8.90 7.86 -1.52
C LEU A 51 -7.88 8.88 -1.04
N THR A 52 -7.25 9.63 -1.95
CA THR A 52 -6.25 10.63 -1.59
C THR A 52 -6.88 11.84 -0.90
N ASN A 53 -8.10 12.25 -1.29
CA ASN A 53 -8.85 13.28 -0.57
C ASN A 53 -9.26 12.82 0.85
N GLN A 54 -9.70 11.57 0.99
CA GLN A 54 -9.97 10.98 2.30
C GLN A 54 -8.70 10.98 3.17
N LEU A 55 -7.56 10.56 2.62
CA LEU A 55 -6.29 10.55 3.33
C LEU A 55 -5.87 11.94 3.81
N VAL A 56 -6.05 12.98 2.99
CA VAL A 56 -5.77 14.37 3.40
C VAL A 56 -6.63 14.79 4.58
N THR A 57 -7.91 14.40 4.57
CA THR A 57 -8.87 14.74 5.63
C THR A 57 -8.48 14.05 6.95
N GLU A 58 -8.21 12.75 6.89
CA GLU A 58 -7.82 11.94 8.05
C GLU A 58 -6.46 12.39 8.62
N MET A 59 -5.46 12.69 7.76
CA MET A 59 -4.17 13.22 8.21
C MET A 59 -4.30 14.60 8.88
N SER A 60 -5.20 15.45 8.36
CA SER A 60 -5.47 16.76 8.96
C SER A 60 -6.12 16.60 10.34
N ALA A 61 -7.07 15.66 10.48
CA ALA A 61 -7.70 15.33 11.76
C ALA A 61 -6.67 14.77 12.76
N ALA A 62 -5.85 13.80 12.35
CA ALA A 62 -4.80 13.21 13.17
C ALA A 62 -3.80 14.28 13.67
N ARG A 63 -3.37 15.20 12.79
CA ARG A 63 -2.51 16.31 13.21
C ARG A 63 -3.20 17.23 14.22
N GLN A 64 -4.50 17.53 14.03
CA GLN A 64 -5.24 18.35 14.99
C GLN A 64 -5.36 17.67 16.35
N ALA A 65 -5.65 16.36 16.40
CA ALA A 65 -5.68 15.58 17.64
C ALA A 65 -4.33 15.62 18.36
N ILE A 66 -3.24 15.38 17.62
CA ILE A 66 -1.87 15.42 18.15
C ILE A 66 -1.51 16.79 18.72
N ARG A 67 -1.94 17.89 18.07
CA ARG A 67 -1.73 19.24 18.60
C ARG A 67 -2.51 19.52 19.87
N ARG A 68 -3.64 18.83 20.10
CA ARG A 68 -4.46 18.96 21.31
C ARG A 68 -4.00 18.04 22.45
N GLU A 69 -3.07 17.13 22.19
CA GLU A 69 -2.56 16.18 23.18
C GLU A 69 -1.71 16.92 24.24
N PRO A 70 -2.15 16.96 25.52
CA PRO A 70 -1.47 17.74 26.56
C PRO A 70 0.01 17.37 26.72
N LEU A 71 0.31 16.07 26.73
CA LEU A 71 1.67 15.53 26.86
C LEU A 71 2.60 15.96 25.72
N LEU A 72 2.04 16.20 24.52
CA LEU A 72 2.82 16.67 23.37
C LEU A 72 2.91 18.20 23.33
N GLN A 73 1.97 18.93 23.95
CA GLN A 73 2.05 20.38 24.09
C GLN A 73 3.16 20.79 25.05
N GLU A 74 3.28 20.11 26.19
CA GLU A 74 4.39 20.33 27.15
C GLU A 74 5.76 20.13 26.48
N ALA A 75 5.83 19.23 25.50
CA ALA A 75 7.01 18.95 24.72
C ALA A 75 7.36 20.03 23.66
N GLN A 76 6.47 20.98 23.33
CA GLN A 76 6.77 22.02 22.33
C GLN A 76 7.80 23.06 22.81
N GLY A 77 8.02 23.18 24.12
CA GLY A 77 8.99 24.11 24.72
C GLY A 77 10.38 23.54 25.02
N GLY A 78 10.63 22.27 24.71
CA GLY A 78 11.89 21.57 25.08
C GLY A 78 11.75 20.06 25.21
N GLY A 79 10.79 19.47 24.50
CA GLY A 79 10.46 18.06 24.60
C GLY A 79 11.55 17.14 24.07
N SER A 80 11.38 15.85 24.37
CA SER A 80 12.31 14.82 23.93
C SER A 80 12.46 14.84 22.39
N PRO A 81 13.66 14.52 21.84
CA PRO A 81 13.86 14.40 20.40
C PRO A 81 12.86 13.46 19.72
N ARG A 82 12.38 12.42 20.44
CA ARG A 82 11.37 11.48 19.94
C ARG A 82 10.02 12.17 19.70
N THR A 83 9.57 12.99 20.65
CA THR A 83 8.33 13.75 20.53
C THR A 83 8.40 14.74 19.37
N MET A 84 9.52 15.44 19.24
CA MET A 84 9.75 16.38 18.13
C MET A 84 9.74 15.67 16.77
N ASN A 85 10.44 14.54 16.65
CA ASN A 85 10.45 13.72 15.44
C ASN A 85 9.07 13.17 15.11
N PHE A 86 8.29 12.77 16.12
CA PHE A 86 6.92 12.31 15.91
C PHE A 86 6.03 13.41 15.34
N MET A 87 6.01 14.59 15.98
CA MET A 87 5.23 15.73 15.48
C MET A 87 5.66 16.15 14.07
N GLU A 88 6.96 16.11 13.78
CA GLU A 88 7.50 16.42 12.47
C GLU A 88 7.09 15.38 11.42
N ASN A 89 7.15 14.08 11.74
CA ASN A 89 6.67 13.01 10.84
C ASN A 89 5.20 13.20 10.49
N ILE A 90 4.36 13.55 11.46
CA ILE A 90 2.93 13.80 11.26
C ILE A 90 2.71 15.01 10.36
N ARG A 91 3.47 16.09 10.56
CA ARG A 91 3.43 17.26 9.68
C ARG A 91 3.84 16.88 8.25
N GLN A 92 4.90 16.09 8.09
CA GLN A 92 5.35 15.63 6.78
C GLN A 92 4.35 14.68 6.11
N LEU A 93 3.65 13.84 6.87
CA LEU A 93 2.59 12.97 6.38
C LEU A 93 1.43 13.78 5.79
N GLU A 94 0.97 14.83 6.48
CA GLU A 94 -0.07 15.71 5.97
C GLU A 94 0.37 16.46 4.70
N VAL A 95 1.61 16.95 4.65
CA VAL A 95 2.15 17.60 3.45
C VAL A 95 2.24 16.61 2.29
N ALA A 96 2.75 15.41 2.53
CA ALA A 96 2.90 14.39 1.50
C ALA A 96 1.53 13.88 0.99
N SER A 97 0.52 13.78 1.86
CA SER A 97 -0.84 13.37 1.45
C SER A 97 -1.47 14.44 0.55
N LYS A 98 -1.30 15.73 0.88
CA LYS A 98 -1.74 16.85 0.03
C LYS A 98 -1.02 16.86 -1.33
N GLN A 99 0.28 16.60 -1.33
CA GLN A 99 1.06 16.49 -2.57
C GLN A 99 0.58 15.31 -3.44
N LEU A 100 0.29 14.17 -2.83
CA LEU A 100 -0.25 13.00 -3.53
C LEU A 100 -1.63 13.32 -4.14
N ALA A 101 -2.54 13.91 -3.36
CA ALA A 101 -3.86 14.30 -3.82
C ALA A 101 -3.80 15.30 -4.98
N SER A 102 -2.94 16.32 -4.89
CA SER A 102 -2.74 17.26 -6.01
C SER A 102 -2.22 16.52 -7.23
N ARG A 103 -1.20 15.66 -7.08
CA ARG A 103 -0.61 14.94 -8.22
C ARG A 103 -1.64 14.08 -8.94
N VAL A 104 -2.49 13.38 -8.21
CA VAL A 104 -3.56 12.55 -8.79
C VAL A 104 -4.61 13.42 -9.49
N ARG A 105 -5.04 14.52 -8.85
CA ARG A 105 -5.99 15.48 -9.43
C ARG A 105 -5.46 16.12 -10.72
N ASP A 106 -4.16 16.36 -10.79
CA ASP A 106 -3.50 16.92 -11.98
C ASP A 106 -3.29 15.86 -13.10
N GLY A 107 -3.91 14.68 -12.98
CA GLY A 107 -3.82 13.58 -13.94
C GLY A 107 -2.55 12.73 -13.82
N GLY A 108 -1.77 12.90 -12.75
CA GLY A 108 -0.58 12.09 -12.49
C GLY A 108 -0.94 10.63 -12.22
N GLY A 109 -0.30 9.73 -12.95
CA GLY A 109 -0.48 8.28 -12.81
C GLY A 109 0.44 7.65 -11.77
N TYR A 110 0.58 6.33 -11.87
CA TYR A 110 1.43 5.51 -11.00
C TYR A 110 2.86 6.05 -10.89
N GLU A 111 3.56 6.22 -12.01
CA GLU A 111 4.99 6.59 -12.01
C GLU A 111 5.25 7.95 -11.36
N GLN A 112 4.38 8.93 -11.65
CA GLN A 112 4.54 10.30 -11.15
C GLN A 112 4.22 10.44 -9.66
N SER A 113 3.44 9.50 -9.10
CA SER A 113 2.98 9.53 -7.71
C SER A 113 3.70 8.53 -6.80
N LEU A 114 4.42 7.56 -7.37
CA LEU A 114 5.08 6.47 -6.66
C LEU A 114 6.06 6.95 -5.58
N GLY A 115 6.87 7.97 -5.87
CA GLY A 115 7.82 8.52 -4.91
C GLY A 115 7.13 9.07 -3.66
N ILE A 116 5.99 9.75 -3.84
CA ILE A 116 5.20 10.34 -2.75
C ILE A 116 4.53 9.24 -1.93
N ALA A 117 3.93 8.24 -2.60
CA ALA A 117 3.31 7.10 -1.94
C ALA A 117 4.33 6.29 -1.09
N ARG A 118 5.55 6.09 -1.61
CA ARG A 118 6.64 5.45 -0.85
C ARG A 118 7.04 6.28 0.38
N LYS A 119 7.18 7.60 0.22
CA LYS A 119 7.50 8.50 1.34
C LYS A 119 6.42 8.45 2.42
N LEU A 120 5.14 8.46 2.04
CA LEU A 120 4.02 8.29 2.98
C LEU A 120 4.14 6.99 3.77
N GLY A 121 4.40 5.86 3.12
CA GLY A 121 4.56 4.58 3.81
C GLY A 121 5.72 4.56 4.82
N VAL A 122 6.86 5.18 4.49
CA VAL A 122 8.00 5.28 5.41
C VAL A 122 7.68 6.16 6.61
N LEU A 123 7.20 7.39 6.37
CA LEU A 123 6.86 8.32 7.44
C LEU A 123 5.80 7.74 8.39
N LEU A 124 4.84 7.00 7.82
CA LEU A 124 3.76 6.39 8.57
C LEU A 124 4.29 5.33 9.54
N ARG A 125 5.07 4.37 9.02
CA ARG A 125 5.74 3.35 9.82
C ARG A 125 6.60 3.97 10.91
N ASP A 126 7.40 4.98 10.56
CA ASP A 126 8.30 5.62 11.53
C ASP A 126 7.50 6.39 12.60
N SER A 127 6.36 7.01 12.24
CA SER A 127 5.46 7.66 13.19
C SER A 127 4.82 6.67 14.17
N GLU A 128 4.45 5.47 13.73
CA GLU A 128 3.91 4.44 14.63
C GLU A 128 4.93 3.91 15.61
N VAL A 129 6.16 3.66 15.16
CA VAL A 129 7.26 3.22 16.03
C VAL A 129 7.45 4.22 17.16
N LEU A 130 7.42 5.52 16.83
CA LEU A 130 7.48 6.57 17.83
C LEU A 130 6.21 6.61 18.69
N ALA A 131 5.02 6.50 18.09
CA ALA A 131 3.74 6.52 18.79
C ALA A 131 3.61 5.40 19.83
N ARG A 132 4.17 4.21 19.60
CA ARG A 132 4.16 3.13 20.61
C ARG A 132 4.96 3.48 21.87
N SER A 133 5.98 4.33 21.73
CA SER A 133 6.80 4.81 22.84
C SER A 133 6.28 6.09 23.50
N LEU A 134 5.34 6.78 22.84
CA LEU A 134 4.72 8.00 23.32
C LEU A 134 3.34 7.63 23.86
N SER A 135 3.03 7.95 25.11
CA SER A 135 1.72 7.69 25.69
C SER A 135 0.65 8.64 25.13
N ILE A 136 0.34 8.53 23.83
CA ILE A 136 -0.72 9.30 23.18
C ILE A 136 -2.11 8.78 23.55
N SER A 137 -3.09 9.67 23.59
CA SER A 137 -4.47 9.31 23.92
C SER A 137 -5.09 8.38 22.89
N GLU A 138 -6.14 7.67 23.31
CA GLU A 138 -6.87 6.73 22.45
C GLU A 138 -7.56 7.45 21.27
N SER A 139 -8.06 8.66 21.46
CA SER A 139 -8.62 9.46 20.34
C SER A 139 -7.57 9.73 19.27
N THR A 140 -6.37 10.13 19.69
CA THR A 140 -5.25 10.38 18.77
C THR A 140 -4.86 9.11 18.01
N ARG A 141 -4.84 7.95 18.66
CA ARG A 141 -4.58 6.65 18.00
C ARG A 141 -5.64 6.32 16.95
N LYS A 142 -6.92 6.58 17.26
CA LYS A 142 -8.03 6.32 16.32
C LYS A 142 -7.91 7.15 15.04
N ASP A 143 -7.54 8.42 15.15
CA ASP A 143 -7.35 9.29 13.99
C ASP A 143 -6.15 8.85 13.13
N LEU A 144 -5.05 8.41 13.76
CA LEU A 144 -3.92 7.81 13.04
C LEU A 144 -4.33 6.51 12.35
N ALA A 145 -5.04 5.62 13.06
CA ALA A 145 -5.52 4.36 12.51
C ALA A 145 -6.46 4.57 11.30
N ALA A 146 -7.24 5.65 11.27
CA ALA A 146 -8.05 6.00 10.10
C ALA A 146 -7.16 6.27 8.87
N ALA A 147 -6.17 7.16 9.02
CA ALA A 147 -5.22 7.47 7.96
C ALA A 147 -4.44 6.23 7.48
N HIS A 148 -4.09 5.32 8.40
CA HIS A 148 -3.49 4.02 8.09
C HIS A 148 -4.37 3.17 7.17
N ARG A 149 -5.64 3.00 7.54
CA ARG A 149 -6.60 2.21 6.76
C ARG A 149 -6.74 2.77 5.35
N THR A 150 -6.80 4.09 5.20
CA THR A 150 -6.90 4.71 3.87
C THR A 150 -5.61 4.54 3.07
N LEU A 151 -4.43 4.69 3.68
CA LEU A 151 -3.17 4.43 2.98
C LEU A 151 -3.05 2.94 2.55
N ASN A 152 -3.56 2.02 3.35
CA ASN A 152 -3.64 0.60 3.01
C ASN A 152 -4.58 0.33 1.83
N LYS A 153 -5.68 1.10 1.68
CA LYS A 153 -6.54 1.04 0.47
C LYS A 153 -5.83 1.58 -0.78
N ILE A 154 -4.89 2.50 -0.61
CA ILE A 154 -4.07 3.05 -1.70
C ILE A 154 -2.96 2.08 -2.13
N ALA A 155 -2.39 1.30 -1.22
CA ALA A 155 -1.24 0.42 -1.48
C ALA A 155 -1.41 -0.56 -2.69
N PRO A 156 -2.58 -1.19 -2.92
CA PRO A 156 -2.79 -2.09 -4.05
C PRO A 156 -2.56 -1.44 -5.43
N TYR A 157 -2.82 -0.14 -5.58
CA TYR A 157 -2.55 0.59 -6.83
C TYR A 157 -1.07 0.68 -7.17
N TYR A 158 -0.21 0.50 -6.17
CA TYR A 158 1.23 0.52 -6.35
C TYR A 158 1.86 -0.88 -6.42
N GLY A 159 1.06 -1.94 -6.41
CA GLY A 159 1.52 -3.33 -6.50
C GLY A 159 2.28 -3.78 -5.25
N LYS A 160 1.98 -3.17 -4.10
CA LYS A 160 2.51 -3.59 -2.81
C LYS A 160 1.39 -4.22 -1.98
N ALA A 161 1.75 -5.25 -1.22
CA ALA A 161 1.01 -5.67 -0.03
C ALA A 161 0.69 -4.43 0.83
N PRO A 162 -0.38 -4.45 1.65
CA PRO A 162 -0.71 -3.31 2.49
C PRO A 162 0.55 -2.82 3.20
N LEU A 163 0.79 -1.50 3.18
CA LEU A 163 2.00 -0.90 3.75
C LEU A 163 2.13 -1.22 5.24
N TYR A 164 1.03 -1.67 5.85
CA TYR A 164 0.94 -2.23 7.17
C TYR A 164 -0.01 -3.46 7.16
N PRO A 165 0.41 -4.65 7.62
CA PRO A 165 -0.57 -5.69 7.96
C PRO A 165 -1.47 -5.12 9.04
N GLU A 166 -2.81 -5.21 8.91
CA GLU A 166 -3.74 -4.84 9.99
C GLU A 166 -3.34 -5.60 11.26
N ALA A 167 -2.47 -5.00 12.08
CA ALA A 167 -2.24 -5.47 13.42
C ALA A 167 -3.56 -5.18 14.14
N GLU A 168 -4.22 -6.26 14.55
CA GLU A 168 -5.39 -6.21 15.43
C GLU A 168 -5.10 -5.16 16.51
N VAL A 169 -5.87 -4.06 16.46
CA VAL A 169 -5.85 -3.06 17.52
C VAL A 169 -6.32 -3.80 18.77
N PRO A 170 -5.49 -3.99 19.81
CA PRO A 170 -5.95 -4.59 21.05
C PRO A 170 -7.00 -3.70 21.74
#